data_AF-A0A3L8RIK0-F1
#
_entry.id   AF-A0A3L8RIK0-F1
#
_cell.length_a   1.000
_cell.length_b   1.000
_cell.length_c   1.000
_cell.angle_alpha   90.00
_cell.angle_beta   90.00
_cell.angle_gamma   90.00
#
_symmetry.space_group_name_H-M   'P 1'
#
loop_
_entity.id
_entity.type
_entity.pdbx_description
1 polymer ?
#
loop_
_entity_poly.entity_id
_entity_poly.type
_entity_poly.pdbx_seq_one_letter_code
_entity_poly.pdbx_strand_id
1 'polypeptide(L)' 'MAEPLRVPVSEHISIARLHGEACFRCGAVARTLYAAGHITLPGRARVWPVVVCEDHRDQGEPNVS' A
#
# COMPACT_ATOMS: atom_id res chain seq x y z
N MET A 1 19.62 -2.42 -14.99
CA MET A 1 19.10 -3.46 -14.10
C MET A 1 18.45 -2.73 -12.92
N ALA A 2 17.16 -2.43 -12.98
CA ALA A 2 16.47 -1.75 -11.88
C ALA A 2 16.23 -2.76 -10.77
N GLU A 3 16.87 -2.55 -9.62
CA GLU A 3 16.69 -3.39 -8.45
C GLU A 3 15.24 -3.22 -7.96
N PRO A 4 14.45 -4.30 -7.83
CA PRO A 4 13.11 -4.16 -7.29
C PRO A 4 13.26 -3.66 -5.86
N LEU A 5 12.61 -2.53 -5.55
CA LEU A 5 12.52 -2.01 -4.20
C LEU A 5 11.97 -3.11 -3.30
N ARG A 6 12.87 -3.79 -2.57
CA ARG A 6 12.51 -4.74 -1.52
C ARG A 6 11.93 -3.91 -0.40
N VAL A 7 10.64 -3.61 -0.49
CA VAL A 7 9.89 -3.08 0.63
C VAL A 7 10.01 -4.14 1.71
N PRO A 8 10.68 -3.88 2.85
CA PRO A 8 10.65 -4.82 3.95
C PRO A 8 9.18 -4.96 4.29
N VAL A 9 8.62 -6.13 3.98
CA VAL A 9 7.36 -6.57 4.54
C VAL A 9 7.67 -6.73 6.02
N SER A 10 7.67 -5.61 6.73
CA SER A 10 7.68 -5.58 8.18
C SER A 10 6.56 -6.54 8.52
N GLU A 11 6.86 -7.62 9.24
CA GLU A 11 6.00 -8.81 9.36
C GLU A 11 4.58 -8.49 9.90
N HIS A 12 4.31 -7.23 10.23
CA HIS A 12 3.02 -6.65 10.58
C HIS A 12 2.53 -5.61 9.55
N ILE A 13 2.41 -5.94 8.26
CA ILE A 13 1.44 -5.21 7.43
C ILE A 13 0.06 -5.63 7.95
N SER A 14 -0.54 -4.77 8.79
CA SER A 14 -1.88 -4.99 9.33
C SER A 14 -2.86 -5.30 8.21
N ILE A 15 -3.71 -6.31 8.40
CA ILE A 15 -4.73 -6.73 7.42
C ILE A 15 -5.55 -5.52 6.93
N ALA A 16 -5.87 -4.57 7.81
CA ALA A 16 -6.56 -3.33 7.46
C ALA A 16 -5.85 -2.53 6.35
N ARG A 17 -4.51 -2.50 6.29
CA ARG A 17 -3.75 -1.83 5.21
C ARG A 17 -3.89 -2.56 3.87
N LEU A 18 -3.93 -3.89 3.90
CA LEU A 18 -4.09 -4.71 2.69
C LEU A 18 -5.52 -4.65 2.14
N HIS A 19 -6.51 -4.52 3.01
CA HIS A 19 -7.91 -4.43 2.62
C HIS A 19 -8.35 -3.03 2.18
N GLY A 20 -7.44 -2.04 2.18
CA GLY A 20 -7.80 -0.66 1.84
C GLY A 20 -8.61 0.03 2.94
N GLU A 21 -8.53 -0.45 4.19
CA GLU A 21 -9.24 0.09 5.35
C GLU A 21 -8.35 0.99 6.22
N ALA A 22 -7.05 1.01 5.94
CA ALA A 22 -6.06 1.86 6.61
C ALA A 22 -5.07 2.43 5.60
N CYS A 23 -4.59 3.65 5.85
CA CYS A 23 -3.50 4.23 5.07
C CYS A 23 -2.30 3.28 5.05
N PHE A 24 -1.84 2.92 3.86
CA PHE A 24 -0.73 1.99 3.68
C PHE A 24 0.59 2.50 4.29
N ARG A 25 0.79 3.82 4.31
CA ARG A 25 2.01 4.48 4.80
C ARG A 25 2.04 4.61 6.32
N CYS A 26 1.00 5.21 6.92
CA CYS A 26 0.97 5.51 8.36
C CYS A 26 0.02 4.61 9.17
N GLY A 27 -0.87 3.84 8.54
CA GLY A 27 -1.87 3.00 9.21
C GLY A 27 -3.10 3.73 9.74
N ALA A 28 -3.31 4.99 9.39
CA ALA A 28 -4.51 5.72 9.81
C ALA A 28 -5.79 5.06 9.26
N VAL A 29 -6.74 4.74 10.15
CA VAL A 29 -8.06 4.13 9.82
C VAL A 29 -9.22 5.12 9.91
N ALA A 30 -9.06 6.22 10.67
CA ALA A 30 -10.13 7.18 10.96
C ALA A 30 -10.04 8.47 10.10
N ARG A 31 -9.28 8.43 9.00
CA ARG A 31 -9.13 9.57 8.07
C ARG A 31 -9.76 9.23 6.73
N THR A 32 -10.03 10.25 5.92
CA THR A 32 -10.43 10.02 4.52
C THR A 32 -9.30 9.30 3.79
N LEU A 33 -9.62 8.13 3.24
CA LEU A 33 -8.69 7.29 2.50
C LEU A 33 -8.94 7.46 0.99
N TYR A 34 -7.87 7.64 0.25
CA TYR A 34 -7.86 7.82 -1.20
C TYR A 34 -7.17 6.63 -1.84
N ALA A 35 -7.73 6.15 -2.96
CA ALA A 35 -7.09 5.12 -3.75
C ALA A 35 -5.73 5.64 -4.26
N ALA A 36 -4.67 4.87 -4.00
CA ALA A 36 -3.29 5.17 -4.41
C ALA A 36 -2.69 4.08 -5.31
N GLY A 37 -3.47 3.07 -5.66
CA GLY A 37 -3.08 2.00 -6.56
C GLY A 37 -3.38 0.62 -5.98
N HIS A 38 -2.62 -0.37 -6.44
CA HIS A 38 -2.77 -1.75 -6.00
C HIS A 38 -1.38 -2.40 -5.82
N ILE A 39 -1.29 -3.37 -4.92
CA ILE A 39 -0.08 -4.18 -4.72
C ILE A 39 -0.40 -5.66 -4.86
N THR A 40 0.55 -6.39 -5.41
CA THR A 40 0.60 -7.86 -5.37
C THR A 40 1.70 -8.28 -4.40
N LEU A 41 1.39 -9.25 -3.56
CA LEU A 41 2.39 -9.82 -2.66
C LEU A 41 3.14 -10.94 -3.39
N PRO A 42 4.48 -11.05 -3.22
CA PRO A 42 5.25 -12.12 -3.85
C PRO A 42 4.72 -13.49 -3.42
N GLY A 43 4.51 -14.38 -4.40
CA GLY A 43 3.92 -15.69 -4.18
C GLY A 43 2.39 -15.70 -4.01
N ARG A 44 1.71 -14.55 -4.15
CA ARG A 44 0.24 -14.45 -4.13
C ARG A 44 -0.26 -13.77 -5.39
N ALA A 45 -1.17 -14.42 -6.12
CA ALA A 45 -1.86 -13.83 -7.27
C ALA A 45 -2.92 -12.77 -6.88
N ARG A 46 -3.16 -12.57 -5.58
CA ARG A 46 -4.17 -11.64 -5.09
C ARG A 46 -3.64 -10.21 -5.15
N VAL A 47 -4.38 -9.38 -5.88
CA VAL A 47 -4.21 -7.93 -5.94
C VAL A 47 -4.92 -7.30 -4.74
N TRP A 48 -4.24 -6.40 -4.04
CA TRP A 48 -4.75 -5.70 -2.88
C TRP A 48 -4.84 -4.20 -3.17
N PRO A 49 -5.98 -3.55 -2.90
CA PRO A 49 -6.10 -2.11 -3.05
C PRO A 49 -5.22 -1.40 -2.02
N VAL A 50 -4.43 -0.45 -2.50
CA VAL A 50 -3.65 0.46 -1.65
C VAL A 50 -4.42 1.75 -1.52
N VAL A 51 -4.68 2.12 -0.27
CA VAL A 51 -5.27 3.43 0.05
C VAL A 51 -4.30 4.23 0.91
N VAL A 52 -4.36 5.55 0.81
CA VAL A 52 -3.56 6.48 1.59
C VAL A 52 -4.42 7.60 2.16
N CYS A 53 -4.05 8.16 3.31
CA CYS A 53 -4.74 9.34 3.83
C CYS A 53 -4.39 10.58 3.00
N GLU A 54 -5.16 11.65 3.17
CA GLU A 54 -4.95 12.95 2.51
C GLU A 54 -3.50 13.44 2.53
N ASP A 55 -2.82 13.30 3.66
CA ASP A 55 -1.42 13.70 3.88
C ASP A 55 -0.42 12.94 2.99
N HIS A 56 -0.77 11.72 2.58
CA HIS A 56 0.06 10.84 1.76
C HIS A 56 -0.49 10.66 0.34
N ARG A 57 -1.55 11.39 -0.03
CA ARG A 57 -2.23 11.28 -1.33
C ARG A 57 -1.33 11.66 -2.51
N ASP A 58 -0.47 12.65 -2.32
CA ASP A 58 0.40 13.20 -3.38
C ASP A 58 1.62 12.32 -3.70
N GLN A 59 1.92 11.32 -2.87
CA GLN A 59 3.06 10.41 -3.06
C GLN A 59 2.70 9.20 -3.95
N GLY A 60 1.51 9.19 -4.54
CA GLY A 60 0.90 8.03 -5.20
C GLY A 60 1.15 7.95 -6.69
N GLU A 61 2.36 7.57 -7.09
CA GLU A 61 2.57 6.67 -8.25
C GLU A 61 3.60 5.59 -7.86
N PRO A 62 3.18 4.47 -7.24
CA PRO A 62 4.03 3.29 -7.20
C PRO A 62 4.06 2.69 -8.61
N ASN A 63 5.04 3.14 -9.42
CA ASN A 63 5.39 2.47 -10.67
C ASN A 63 5.85 1.03 -10.33
N VAL A 64 4.95 0.07 -10.53
CA VAL A 64 5.24 -1.36 -10.50
C VAL A 64 5.22 -1.88 -11.93
N SER A 65 6.33 -1.66 -12.63
CA SER A 65 6.67 -2.37 -13.87
C SER A 65 7.51 -3.59 -13.56
#